data_AF-A0A914TA71-F1
#
_entry.id   AF-A0A914TA71-F1
#
_cell.length_a   1.000
_cell.length_b   1.000
_cell.length_c   1.000
_cell.angle_alpha   90.00
_cell.angle_beta   90.00
_cell.angle_gamma   90.00
#
_symmetry.space_group_name_H-M   'P 1'
#
loop_
_entity.id
_entity.type
_entity.pdbx_description
1 polymer ?
#
loop_
_entity_poly.entity_id
_entity_poly.type
_entity_poly.pdbx_seq_one_letter_code
_entity_poly.pdbx_strand_id
1 'polypeptide(L)'
;MSKFAIVIVSALVFILLVIYSQDLSTGTGFSQVLSFGPLGRTLLNHERSTSLFKENEEDLKFLPLLTNYDVMIANHEILYDPASKFLQKQNQSTSNSSPPKLKPLNVHVVMHSHVDPGWLQTFEDYYLQKVKFILDLAIKYLNEKEDMRFIWSEMSFLERWWRDANEVQKTIAKKLVKEGRLELTGGAWVMTDEATPYFWASIDNMVEGHSFVKETFNYTPTTSWSVDPFGHGMMIPYLNAEAGINSMVIGRLNSHLKEELRNKGLLMFNWAQIWDDVC
;
A
#
# COMPACT_ATOMS: atom_id res chain seq x y z
N MET A 1 1.35 -18.00 -18.33
CA MET A 1 2.23 -16.81 -18.35
C MET A 1 1.56 -15.73 -17.51
N SER A 2 1.92 -15.62 -16.23
CA SER A 2 1.41 -14.58 -15.33
C SER A 2 2.15 -13.27 -15.58
N LYS A 3 1.43 -12.14 -15.50
CA LYS A 3 1.98 -10.78 -15.63
C LYS A 3 2.16 -10.23 -14.21
N PHE A 4 3.35 -9.73 -13.87
CA PHE A 4 3.74 -9.27 -12.52
C PHE A 4 3.79 -7.74 -12.42
N ALA A 5 3.49 -7.17 -11.25
CA ALA A 5 3.64 -5.75 -10.98
C ALA A 5 3.97 -5.48 -9.48
N ILE A 6 5.02 -4.69 -9.21
CA ILE A 6 5.48 -4.25 -7.88
C ILE A 6 5.37 -2.73 -7.78
N VAL A 7 4.94 -2.20 -6.63
CA VAL A 7 4.78 -0.75 -6.40
C VAL A 7 5.39 -0.36 -5.06
N ILE A 8 5.91 0.86 -4.92
CA ILE A 8 6.67 1.32 -3.74
C ILE A 8 6.08 2.58 -3.08
N VAL A 9 5.83 2.56 -1.75
CA VAL A 9 5.14 3.64 -0.99
C VAL A 9 5.89 4.04 0.29
N SER A 10 5.72 5.28 0.79
CA SER A 10 6.20 5.71 2.13
C SER A 10 5.06 6.14 3.07
N ALA A 11 5.16 5.80 4.36
CA ALA A 11 4.25 6.07 5.50
C ALA A 11 4.02 7.59 5.79
N LEU A 12 2.90 8.12 6.32
CA LEU A 12 1.96 7.74 7.41
C LEU A 12 0.54 8.32 7.15
N VAL A 13 -0.48 7.69 7.78
CA VAL A 13 -1.91 8.10 8.00
C VAL A 13 -2.71 8.51 6.76
N PHE A 14 -3.61 7.62 6.31
CA PHE A 14 -4.39 7.71 5.07
C PHE A 14 -3.53 7.97 3.84
N ILE A 15 -2.78 6.96 3.43
CA ILE A 15 -2.04 7.05 2.18
C ILE A 15 -2.91 6.50 1.07
N LEU A 16 -3.16 7.37 0.11
CA LEU A 16 -3.62 7.02 -1.21
C LEU A 16 -2.43 6.46 -1.98
N LEU A 17 -2.40 5.15 -2.26
CA LEU A 17 -1.43 4.64 -3.24
C LEU A 17 -2.04 4.73 -4.64
N VAL A 18 -1.38 5.47 -5.53
CA VAL A 18 -1.67 5.40 -6.97
C VAL A 18 -0.77 4.37 -7.63
N ILE A 19 -1.35 3.26 -8.13
CA ILE A 19 -0.67 2.25 -8.94
C ILE A 19 -0.94 2.54 -10.43
N TYR A 20 0.11 2.52 -11.24
CA TYR A 20 0.03 2.63 -12.70
C TYR A 20 0.23 1.26 -13.35
N SER A 21 -0.59 0.92 -14.34
CA SER A 21 -0.40 -0.28 -15.16
C SER A 21 -0.54 0.06 -16.64
N GLN A 22 0.51 -0.21 -17.42
CA GLN A 22 0.48 -0.20 -18.88
C GLN A 22 0.86 -1.60 -19.41
N ASP A 23 0.25 -1.97 -20.53
CA ASP A 23 0.37 -3.31 -21.14
C ASP A 23 1.81 -3.57 -21.62
N LEU A 24 2.45 -4.59 -21.01
CA LEU A 24 3.87 -4.98 -21.13
C LEU A 24 4.31 -5.47 -22.53
N SER A 25 3.48 -5.34 -23.57
CA SER A 25 3.78 -5.84 -24.91
C SER A 25 4.81 -5.03 -25.71
N THR A 26 5.23 -3.85 -25.21
CA THR A 26 6.05 -2.89 -25.99
C THR A 26 7.43 -2.57 -25.41
N GLY A 27 7.81 -3.16 -24.26
CA GLY A 27 9.21 -3.15 -23.77
C GLY A 27 9.80 -1.78 -23.39
N THR A 28 9.05 -0.68 -23.45
CA THR A 28 9.51 0.65 -23.02
C THR A 28 8.44 1.30 -22.17
N GLY A 29 8.60 1.30 -20.85
CA GLY A 29 7.64 1.91 -19.92
C GLY A 29 8.32 2.38 -18.65
N PHE A 30 8.02 3.61 -18.23
CA PHE A 30 8.49 4.23 -17.00
C PHE A 30 7.35 4.17 -15.98
N SER A 31 7.59 3.61 -14.80
CA SER A 31 6.63 3.60 -13.68
C SER A 31 7.10 4.59 -12.63
N GLN A 32 6.21 5.46 -12.12
CA GLN A 32 6.53 6.42 -11.07
C GLN A 32 5.40 6.43 -10.05
N VAL A 33 5.70 6.26 -8.77
CA VAL A 33 4.72 6.34 -7.67
C VAL A 33 4.76 7.75 -7.07
N LEU A 34 3.58 8.37 -6.92
CA LEU A 34 3.41 9.63 -6.20
C LEU A 34 2.78 9.32 -4.84
N SER A 35 3.48 9.66 -3.77
CA SER A 35 2.97 9.64 -2.40
C SER A 35 2.70 11.09 -2.00
N PHE A 36 1.50 11.36 -1.49
CA PHE A 36 1.15 12.65 -0.90
C PHE A 36 1.26 12.52 0.62
N GLY A 37 2.30 13.11 1.19
CA GLY A 37 2.41 13.32 2.64
C GLY A 37 1.71 14.63 3.06
N PRO A 38 1.48 14.86 4.36
CA PRO A 38 0.90 16.10 4.85
C PRO A 38 1.77 17.30 4.44
N LEU A 39 1.17 18.25 3.73
CA LEU A 39 1.77 19.54 3.42
C LEU A 39 2.06 20.29 4.72
N GLY A 40 3.34 20.54 5.00
CA GLY A 40 3.74 21.61 5.90
C GLY A 40 4.94 21.29 6.78
N ARG A 41 6.14 21.69 6.33
CA ARG A 41 7.17 22.31 7.19
C ARG A 41 8.18 23.04 6.31
N THR A 42 7.87 24.29 6.02
CA THR A 42 8.87 25.27 5.59
C THR A 42 9.36 25.98 6.85
N LEU A 43 10.65 25.82 7.15
CA LEU A 43 11.53 26.71 7.92
C LEU A 43 10.98 27.36 9.21
N LEU A 44 11.38 26.86 10.38
CA LEU A 44 11.70 27.73 11.53
C LEU A 44 12.85 27.13 12.34
N ASN A 45 13.92 27.92 12.47
CA ASN A 45 15.06 27.70 13.35
C ASN A 45 14.65 27.82 14.83
N HIS A 46 15.39 27.09 15.68
CA HIS A 46 15.71 27.39 17.09
C HIS A 46 14.57 27.76 18.07
N GLU A 47 14.21 26.84 18.97
CA GLU A 47 14.51 26.89 20.43
C GLU A 47 13.66 25.90 21.24
N ARG A 48 14.25 25.42 22.34
CA ARG A 48 13.65 24.54 23.35
C ARG A 48 12.47 25.24 24.04
N SER A 49 11.35 24.54 24.25
CA SER A 49 10.65 24.56 25.54
C SER A 49 9.59 23.45 25.61
N THR A 50 9.70 22.64 26.65
CA THR A 50 8.67 21.74 27.19
C THR A 50 7.51 22.55 27.78
N SER A 51 6.26 22.31 27.36
CA SER A 51 5.08 22.27 28.25
C SER A 51 3.74 22.20 27.49
N LEU A 52 2.80 21.44 28.08
CA LEU A 52 1.34 21.59 27.99
C LEU A 52 0.64 21.17 26.69
N PHE A 53 0.34 19.87 26.57
CA PHE A 53 -0.88 19.43 25.88
C PHE A 53 -2.06 19.61 26.84
N LYS A 54 -2.84 20.66 26.65
CA LYS A 54 -4.23 20.73 27.12
C LYS A 54 -5.11 20.25 25.97
N GLU A 55 -5.86 19.19 26.22
CA GLU A 55 -6.94 18.72 25.35
C GLU A 55 -7.97 19.84 25.20
N ASN A 56 -8.25 20.25 23.96
CA ASN A 56 -9.37 21.12 23.62
C ASN A 56 -10.39 20.30 22.80
N GLU A 57 -11.65 20.38 23.20
CA GLU A 57 -12.85 19.73 22.62
C GLU A 57 -13.18 20.14 21.16
N GLU A 58 -12.23 20.70 20.40
CA GLU A 58 -12.44 21.07 19.00
C GLU A 58 -12.08 19.96 17.99
N ASP A 59 -11.33 18.93 18.40
CA ASP A 59 -10.96 17.80 17.52
C ASP A 59 -12.14 16.89 17.16
N LEU A 60 -13.27 17.00 17.87
CA LEU A 60 -14.51 16.26 17.59
C LEU A 60 -15.39 16.91 16.49
N LYS A 61 -15.00 18.05 15.93
CA LYS A 61 -15.75 18.72 14.83
C LYS A 61 -15.41 18.20 13.42
N PHE A 62 -14.51 17.24 13.26
CA PHE A 62 -14.14 16.70 11.93
C PHE A 62 -15.10 15.65 11.35
N LEU A 63 -16.12 15.23 12.11
CA LEU A 63 -17.04 14.17 11.69
C LEU A 63 -18.11 14.53 10.62
N PRO A 64 -18.43 15.80 10.29
CA PRO A 64 -19.26 16.12 9.13
C PRO A 64 -18.48 16.56 7.87
N LEU A 65 -17.14 16.53 7.86
CA LEU A 65 -16.35 17.04 6.72
C LEU A 65 -16.16 16.03 5.57
N LEU A 66 -16.67 14.79 5.68
CA LEU A 66 -16.57 13.79 4.61
C LEU A 66 -17.67 13.88 3.54
N THR A 67 -18.66 14.77 3.68
CA THR A 67 -19.78 14.88 2.73
C THR A 67 -19.66 16.01 1.72
N ASN A 68 -18.73 16.97 1.91
CA ASN A 68 -18.66 18.20 1.10
C ASN A 68 -17.24 18.63 0.69
N TYR A 69 -16.30 17.71 0.53
CA TYR A 69 -15.16 18.00 -0.34
C TYR A 69 -15.54 17.62 -1.77
N ASP A 70 -15.93 18.65 -2.53
CA ASP A 70 -15.40 18.80 -3.88
C ASP A 70 -13.92 18.44 -3.78
N VAL A 71 -13.56 17.25 -4.28
CA VAL A 71 -12.18 16.86 -4.45
C VAL A 71 -11.62 17.91 -5.39
N MET A 72 -10.96 18.92 -4.81
CA MET A 72 -10.10 19.85 -5.50
C MET A 72 -8.98 18.99 -6.08
N ILE A 73 -9.25 18.38 -7.23
CA ILE A 73 -8.26 18.09 -8.23
C ILE A 73 -7.71 19.47 -8.53
N ALA A 74 -6.59 19.82 -7.88
CA ALA A 74 -5.87 21.01 -8.24
C ALA A 74 -5.72 20.97 -9.76
N ASN A 75 -6.28 21.96 -10.46
CA ASN A 75 -6.02 22.26 -11.85
C ASN A 75 -4.55 22.68 -12.02
N HIS A 76 -3.62 21.84 -11.60
CA HIS A 76 -2.36 21.74 -12.27
C HIS A 76 -2.61 20.81 -13.43
N GLU A 77 -2.66 21.40 -14.62
CA GLU A 77 -2.13 20.73 -15.79
C GLU A 77 -0.77 20.16 -15.39
N ILE A 78 -0.74 18.89 -15.01
CA ILE A 78 0.49 18.14 -14.84
C ILE A 78 1.00 17.93 -16.26
N LEU A 79 1.65 18.96 -16.80
CA LEU A 79 2.53 18.88 -17.96
C LEU A 79 3.77 18.09 -17.53
N TYR A 80 3.59 16.79 -17.26
CA TYR A 80 4.68 15.86 -17.23
C TYR A 80 4.73 15.21 -18.60
N ASP A 81 5.63 15.72 -19.44
CA ASP A 81 5.89 15.25 -20.78
C ASP A 81 7.07 14.25 -20.75
N PRO A 82 6.84 12.93 -20.55
CA PRO A 82 7.90 11.93 -20.71
C PRO A 82 8.36 11.84 -22.17
N ALA A 83 7.57 12.34 -23.12
CA ALA A 83 7.94 12.43 -24.52
C ALA A 83 8.98 13.52 -24.75
N SER A 84 9.14 14.56 -23.93
CA SER A 84 10.17 15.60 -24.14
C SER A 84 11.61 15.05 -24.20
N LYS A 85 11.94 14.03 -23.37
CA LYS A 85 13.25 13.36 -23.40
C LYS A 85 13.34 12.25 -24.46
N PHE A 86 12.22 11.61 -24.81
CA PHE A 86 12.18 10.58 -25.85
C PHE A 86 12.18 11.18 -27.27
N LEU A 87 11.48 12.30 -27.47
CA LEU A 87 11.35 13.06 -28.72
C LEU A 87 12.62 13.85 -29.05
N GLN A 88 13.40 14.28 -28.05
CA GLN A 88 14.70 14.90 -28.34
C GLN A 88 15.69 13.95 -29.03
N LYS A 89 15.49 12.62 -28.92
CA LYS A 89 16.33 11.62 -29.58
C LYS A 89 15.83 11.17 -30.96
N GLN A 90 14.59 11.52 -31.34
CA GLN A 90 13.99 11.12 -32.62
C GLN A 90 13.80 12.25 -33.63
N ASN A 91 14.18 13.49 -33.33
CA ASN A 91 14.12 14.62 -34.27
C ASN A 91 15.22 14.63 -35.36
N GLN A 92 15.59 13.44 -35.84
CA GLN A 92 16.30 13.26 -37.12
C GLN A 92 15.73 12.05 -37.88
N SER A 93 14.44 12.06 -38.20
CA SER A 93 13.98 11.55 -39.50
C SER A 93 12.52 11.92 -39.76
N THR A 94 12.29 12.35 -40.97
CA THR A 94 11.03 12.79 -41.57
C THR A 94 10.07 11.63 -41.79
N SER A 95 8.83 11.72 -41.28
CA SER A 95 7.67 11.09 -41.94
C SER A 95 6.35 11.76 -41.55
N ASN A 96 5.54 12.10 -42.56
CA ASN A 96 4.17 12.61 -42.44
C ASN A 96 3.23 11.49 -41.98
N SER A 97 3.21 11.20 -40.69
CA SER A 97 2.15 10.39 -40.07
C SER A 97 1.56 11.15 -38.89
N SER A 98 0.22 11.17 -38.80
CA SER A 98 -0.49 11.70 -37.63
C SER A 98 0.06 11.05 -36.36
N PRO A 99 0.31 11.82 -35.28
CA PRO A 99 0.94 11.29 -34.08
C PRO A 99 0.14 10.11 -33.54
N PRO A 100 0.80 9.04 -33.07
CA PRO A 100 0.10 7.87 -32.54
C PRO A 100 -0.82 8.30 -31.40
N LYS A 101 -2.10 7.92 -31.46
CA LYS A 101 -3.04 8.15 -30.36
C LYS A 101 -2.50 7.46 -29.11
N LEU A 102 -2.08 8.26 -28.12
CA LEU A 102 -1.62 7.73 -26.84
C LEU A 102 -2.78 7.00 -26.15
N LYS A 103 -2.51 5.80 -25.66
CA LYS A 103 -3.48 5.07 -24.83
C LYS A 103 -3.68 5.85 -23.52
N PRO A 104 -4.91 5.93 -22.99
CA PRO A 104 -5.15 6.55 -21.69
C PRO A 104 -4.39 5.83 -20.58
N LEU A 105 -3.93 6.57 -19.58
CA LEU A 105 -3.22 6.04 -18.42
C LEU A 105 -4.21 5.44 -17.42
N ASN A 106 -4.00 4.18 -17.03
CA ASN A 106 -4.77 3.57 -15.94
C ASN A 106 -4.16 3.96 -14.59
N VAL A 107 -5.00 4.56 -13.75
CA VAL A 107 -4.67 5.05 -12.41
C VAL A 107 -5.50 4.27 -11.41
N HIS A 108 -4.86 3.47 -10.57
CA HIS A 108 -5.52 2.71 -9.51
C HIS A 108 -5.28 3.40 -8.18
N VAL A 109 -6.36 3.81 -7.53
CA VAL A 109 -6.32 4.41 -6.20
C VAL A 109 -6.57 3.32 -5.16
N VAL A 110 -5.54 2.99 -4.38
CA VAL A 110 -5.58 1.93 -3.36
C VAL A 110 -5.67 2.57 -1.99
N MET A 111 -6.81 2.37 -1.33
CA MET A 111 -7.04 2.84 0.02
C MET A 111 -6.52 1.83 1.04
N HIS A 112 -5.76 2.29 2.02
CA HIS A 112 -5.21 1.47 3.08
C HIS A 112 -5.07 2.27 4.39
N SER A 113 -4.88 1.55 5.50
CA SER A 113 -4.46 2.13 6.78
C SER A 113 -3.31 1.30 7.33
N HIS A 114 -2.16 1.93 7.53
CA HIS A 114 -1.05 1.28 8.23
C HIS A 114 -1.28 1.38 9.74
N VAL A 115 -1.22 0.25 10.44
CA VAL A 115 -1.51 0.16 11.87
C VAL A 115 -0.46 -0.70 12.57
N ASP A 116 0.46 -0.06 13.30
CA ASP A 116 1.52 -0.78 14.02
C ASP A 116 0.96 -1.62 15.17
N PRO A 117 1.21 -2.95 15.21
CA PRO A 117 0.84 -3.82 16.33
C PRO A 117 1.71 -3.61 17.58
N GLY A 118 1.85 -2.35 18.02
CA GLY A 118 2.76 -1.90 19.07
C GLY A 118 3.90 -1.04 18.51
N TRP A 119 3.95 0.23 18.91
CA TRP A 119 5.03 1.16 18.56
C TRP A 119 5.12 2.27 19.61
N LEU A 120 4.42 3.40 19.42
CA LEU A 120 4.32 4.47 20.43
C LEU A 120 3.29 4.16 21.52
N GLN A 121 2.31 3.31 21.19
CA GLN A 121 1.33 2.78 22.13
C GLN A 121 1.34 1.25 22.08
N THR A 122 0.75 0.62 23.08
CA THR A 122 0.59 -0.83 23.09
C THR A 122 -0.40 -1.28 22.02
N PHE A 123 -0.38 -2.58 21.69
CA PHE A 123 -1.34 -3.19 20.78
C PHE A 123 -2.80 -2.91 21.19
N GLU A 124 -3.15 -3.13 22.47
CA GLU A 124 -4.53 -2.93 22.95
C GLU A 124 -4.93 -1.45 22.99
N ASP A 125 -4.01 -0.55 23.34
CA ASP A 125 -4.30 0.90 23.30
C ASP A 125 -4.61 1.37 21.88
N TYR A 126 -3.78 0.98 20.90
CA TYR A 126 -4.06 1.26 19.50
C TYR A 126 -5.39 0.67 19.06
N TYR A 127 -5.69 -0.57 19.48
CA TYR A 127 -6.93 -1.24 19.14
C TYR A 127 -8.15 -0.45 19.64
N LEU A 128 -8.20 -0.18 20.95
CA LEU A 128 -9.34 0.45 21.61
C LEU A 128 -9.54 1.91 21.18
N GLN A 129 -8.46 2.64 20.91
CA GLN A 129 -8.53 4.07 20.60
C GLN A 129 -8.70 4.34 19.10
N LYS A 130 -8.20 3.46 18.21
CA LYS A 130 -8.09 3.75 16.78
C LYS A 130 -8.53 2.58 15.89
N VAL A 131 -7.87 1.43 16.00
CA VAL A 131 -7.98 0.37 14.98
C VAL A 131 -9.38 -0.21 14.91
N LYS A 132 -10.05 -0.38 16.06
CA LYS A 132 -11.46 -0.81 16.09
C LYS A 132 -12.35 0.10 15.26
N PHE A 133 -12.22 1.42 15.43
CA PHE A 133 -13.02 2.40 14.69
C PHE A 133 -12.69 2.42 13.20
N ILE A 134 -11.41 2.25 12.84
CA ILE A 134 -10.98 2.15 11.44
C ILE A 134 -11.65 0.96 10.76
N LEU A 135 -11.62 -0.22 11.39
CA LEU A 135 -12.25 -1.44 10.85
C LEU A 135 -13.77 -1.32 10.81
N ASP A 136 -14.41 -0.80 11.86
CA ASP A 136 -15.86 -0.57 11.88
C ASP A 136 -16.30 0.36 10.73
N LEU A 137 -15.56 1.46 10.49
CA LEU A 137 -15.84 2.39 9.41
C LEU A 137 -15.53 1.82 8.03
N ALA A 138 -14.42 1.07 7.88
CA ALA A 138 -14.06 0.42 6.62
C ALA A 138 -15.17 -0.56 6.20
N ILE A 139 -15.61 -1.44 7.10
CA ILE A 139 -16.70 -2.40 6.83
C ILE A 139 -18.00 -1.68 6.49
N LYS A 140 -18.36 -0.62 7.24
CA LYS A 140 -19.55 0.18 6.97
C LYS A 140 -19.51 0.80 5.57
N TYR A 141 -18.47 1.57 5.25
CA TYR A 141 -18.40 2.31 3.99
C TYR A 141 -18.19 1.42 2.78
N LEU A 142 -17.45 0.32 2.91
CA LEU A 142 -17.39 -0.69 1.86
C LEU A 142 -18.79 -1.28 1.60
N ASN A 143 -19.59 -1.57 2.63
CA ASN A 143 -20.94 -2.07 2.42
C ASN A 143 -21.88 -1.02 1.78
N GLU A 144 -21.71 0.27 2.09
CA GLU A 144 -22.54 1.36 1.55
C GLU A 144 -22.12 1.83 0.13
N LYS A 145 -20.86 1.69 -0.25
CA LYS A 145 -20.29 2.25 -1.49
C LYS A 145 -19.72 1.16 -2.40
N GLU A 146 -20.49 0.65 -3.36
CA GLU A 146 -20.14 -0.54 -4.18
C GLU A 146 -18.79 -0.46 -4.92
N ASP A 147 -18.36 0.73 -5.33
CA ASP A 147 -17.09 0.92 -6.05
C ASP A 147 -15.87 1.03 -5.13
N MET A 148 -16.09 1.21 -3.82
CA MET A 148 -15.01 1.36 -2.86
C MET A 148 -14.23 0.04 -2.67
N ARG A 149 -12.91 0.13 -2.56
CA ARG A 149 -11.98 -0.99 -2.32
C ARG A 149 -10.99 -0.61 -1.22
N PHE A 150 -10.65 -1.54 -0.34
CA PHE A 150 -9.72 -1.28 0.76
C PHE A 150 -8.82 -2.49 0.97
N ILE A 151 -7.55 -2.26 1.30
CA ILE A 151 -6.61 -3.32 1.66
C ILE A 151 -6.32 -3.30 3.16
N TRP A 152 -6.12 -4.49 3.75
CA TRP A 152 -5.76 -4.67 5.16
C TRP A 152 -4.59 -5.64 5.30
N SER A 153 -3.56 -5.27 6.06
CA SER A 153 -2.31 -6.05 6.16
C SER A 153 -2.11 -6.75 7.51
N GLU A 154 -2.50 -6.13 8.62
CA GLU A 154 -2.17 -6.61 9.96
C GLU A 154 -3.28 -7.52 10.52
N MET A 155 -3.13 -8.84 10.30
CA MET A 155 -4.15 -9.82 10.69
C MET A 155 -4.35 -9.90 12.20
N SER A 156 -3.32 -9.58 13.01
CA SER A 156 -3.42 -9.47 14.47
C SER A 156 -4.57 -8.57 14.92
N PHE A 157 -4.68 -7.37 14.34
CA PHE A 157 -5.77 -6.46 14.64
C PHE A 157 -7.11 -6.92 14.04
N LEU A 158 -7.10 -7.53 12.85
CA LEU A 158 -8.34 -8.05 12.25
C LEU A 158 -8.93 -9.18 13.08
N GLU A 159 -8.10 -10.10 13.59
CA GLU A 159 -8.54 -11.16 14.50
C GLU A 159 -9.03 -10.57 15.83
N ARG A 160 -8.29 -9.62 16.39
CA ARG A 160 -8.72 -8.93 17.63
C ARG A 160 -10.09 -8.25 17.46
N TRP A 161 -10.31 -7.59 16.32
CA TRP A 161 -11.60 -7.01 15.93
C TRP A 161 -12.67 -8.08 15.72
N TRP A 162 -12.32 -9.20 15.09
CA TRP A 162 -13.24 -10.30 14.81
C TRP A 162 -13.88 -10.87 16.09
N ARG A 163 -13.12 -10.89 17.20
CA ARG A 163 -13.61 -11.34 18.52
C ARG A 163 -14.70 -10.41 19.09
N ASP A 164 -14.63 -9.10 18.81
CA ASP A 164 -15.60 -8.11 19.29
C ASP A 164 -16.76 -7.86 18.32
N ALA A 165 -16.54 -8.12 17.03
CA ALA A 165 -17.52 -7.87 15.99
C ALA A 165 -18.80 -8.71 16.19
N ASN A 166 -19.95 -8.11 15.97
CA ASN A 166 -21.22 -8.84 15.98
C ASN A 166 -21.41 -9.66 14.69
N GLU A 167 -22.37 -10.59 14.69
CA GLU A 167 -22.60 -11.50 13.55
C GLU A 167 -22.97 -10.79 12.25
N VAL A 168 -23.60 -9.60 12.32
CA VAL A 168 -23.90 -8.79 11.13
C VAL A 168 -22.61 -8.25 10.54
N GLN A 169 -21.74 -7.65 11.36
CA GLN A 169 -20.44 -7.14 10.93
C GLN A 169 -19.57 -8.26 10.34
N LYS A 170 -19.51 -9.42 11.00
CA LYS A 170 -18.78 -10.60 10.51
C LYS A 170 -19.30 -11.08 9.15
N THR A 171 -20.62 -11.12 8.99
CA THR A 171 -21.26 -11.52 7.71
C THR A 171 -20.90 -10.56 6.60
N ILE A 172 -20.97 -9.24 6.86
CA ILE A 172 -20.59 -8.21 5.89
C ILE A 172 -19.09 -8.32 5.55
N ALA A 173 -18.21 -8.46 6.55
CA ALA A 173 -16.78 -8.60 6.32
C ALA A 173 -16.44 -9.81 5.44
N LYS A 174 -17.02 -10.99 5.71
CA LYS A 174 -16.87 -12.19 4.86
C LYS A 174 -17.35 -11.95 3.43
N LYS A 175 -18.49 -11.29 3.26
CA LYS A 175 -19.02 -10.91 1.94
C LYS A 175 -18.02 -10.01 1.20
N LEU A 176 -17.54 -8.95 1.85
CA LEU A 176 -16.61 -7.98 1.24
C LEU A 176 -15.26 -8.61 0.85
N VAL A 177 -14.74 -9.53 1.66
CA VAL A 177 -13.52 -10.30 1.30
C VAL A 177 -13.78 -11.21 0.11
N LYS A 178 -14.90 -11.93 0.10
CA LYS A 178 -15.29 -12.80 -1.02
C LYS A 178 -15.49 -12.02 -2.34
N GLU A 179 -15.99 -10.79 -2.26
CA GLU A 179 -16.17 -9.91 -3.41
C GLU A 179 -14.87 -9.22 -3.87
N GLY A 180 -13.76 -9.40 -3.15
CA GLY A 180 -12.49 -8.72 -3.43
C GLY A 180 -12.54 -7.21 -3.14
N ARG A 181 -13.47 -6.78 -2.29
CA ARG A 181 -13.66 -5.36 -1.93
C ARG A 181 -12.90 -4.96 -0.69
N LEU A 182 -12.74 -5.91 0.22
CA LEU A 182 -11.74 -5.88 1.27
C LEU A 182 -10.68 -6.93 0.92
N GLU A 183 -9.51 -6.50 0.46
CA GLU A 183 -8.40 -7.41 0.15
C GLU A 183 -7.50 -7.56 1.38
N LEU A 184 -7.28 -8.81 1.81
CA LEU A 184 -6.34 -9.10 2.88
C LEU A 184 -4.96 -9.34 2.25
N THR A 185 -4.02 -8.43 2.49
CA THR A 185 -2.69 -8.42 1.86
C THR A 185 -1.65 -9.02 2.79
N GLY A 186 -0.80 -9.91 2.28
CA GLY A 186 0.22 -10.65 3.01
C GLY A 186 -0.36 -11.76 3.89
N GLY A 187 -1.39 -11.43 4.67
CA GLY A 187 -2.11 -12.34 5.55
C GLY A 187 -1.32 -12.85 6.74
N ALA A 188 -0.08 -12.39 6.95
CA ALA A 188 0.68 -12.71 8.14
C ALA A 188 0.13 -11.96 9.37
N TRP A 189 0.48 -12.42 10.58
CA TRP A 189 -0.03 -11.86 11.82
C TRP A 189 0.35 -10.39 12.00
N VAL A 190 1.60 -10.05 11.71
CA VAL A 190 2.09 -8.68 11.57
C VAL A 190 2.88 -8.50 10.27
N MET A 191 3.04 -7.24 9.83
CA MET A 191 4.04 -6.85 8.85
C MET A 191 5.42 -7.04 9.50
N THR A 192 6.11 -8.13 9.16
CA THR A 192 7.35 -8.55 9.83
C THR A 192 8.48 -7.57 9.55
N ASP A 193 9.32 -7.29 10.55
CA ASP A 193 10.67 -6.80 10.27
C ASP A 193 11.41 -7.79 9.35
N GLU A 194 12.28 -7.29 8.49
CA GLU A 194 13.02 -8.10 7.51
C GLU A 194 14.52 -8.18 7.82
N ALA A 195 14.99 -7.48 8.85
CA ALA A 195 16.40 -7.43 9.21
C ALA A 195 16.76 -8.32 10.41
N THR A 196 15.95 -8.28 11.48
CA THR A 196 16.27 -8.91 12.77
C THR A 196 15.60 -10.27 13.03
N PRO A 197 14.42 -10.61 12.47
CA PRO A 197 13.77 -11.86 12.80
C PRO A 197 14.55 -13.08 12.33
N TYR A 198 14.50 -14.11 13.17
CA TYR A 198 14.96 -15.42 12.78
C TYR A 198 13.95 -16.08 11.83
N PHE A 199 14.44 -16.87 10.88
CA PHE A 199 13.65 -17.49 9.82
C PHE A 199 12.38 -18.18 10.32
N TRP A 200 12.49 -18.99 11.38
CA TRP A 200 11.34 -19.71 11.94
C TRP A 200 10.29 -18.78 12.58
N ALA A 201 10.71 -17.66 13.17
CA ALA A 201 9.77 -16.68 13.72
C ALA A 201 8.95 -15.99 12.61
N SER A 202 9.55 -15.76 11.43
CA SER A 202 8.83 -15.26 10.26
C SER A 202 7.82 -16.29 9.74
N ILE A 203 8.16 -17.58 9.76
CA ILE A 203 7.22 -18.66 9.41
C ILE A 203 6.06 -18.71 10.40
N ASP A 204 6.32 -18.71 11.71
CA ASP A 204 5.26 -18.73 12.73
C ASP A 204 4.31 -17.53 12.56
N ASN A 205 4.87 -16.33 12.32
CA ASN A 205 4.09 -15.13 12.04
C ASN A 205 3.19 -15.28 10.80
N MET A 206 3.69 -15.92 9.73
CA MET A 206 2.89 -16.20 8.53
C MET A 206 1.82 -17.25 8.79
N VAL A 207 2.17 -18.36 9.43
CA VAL A 207 1.26 -19.48 9.72
C VAL A 207 0.11 -19.02 10.60
N GLU A 208 0.37 -18.23 11.65
CA GLU A 208 -0.68 -17.73 12.55
C GLU A 208 -1.71 -16.89 11.78
N GLY A 209 -1.24 -15.90 11.01
CA GLY A 209 -2.13 -15.05 10.23
C GLY A 209 -2.86 -15.81 9.12
N HIS A 210 -2.16 -16.67 8.38
CA HIS A 210 -2.74 -17.45 7.28
C HIS A 210 -3.81 -18.42 7.79
N SER A 211 -3.59 -19.04 8.95
CA SER A 211 -4.56 -19.94 9.58
C SER A 211 -5.85 -19.19 9.93
N PHE A 212 -5.73 -18.05 10.63
CA PHE A 212 -6.88 -17.19 10.93
C PHE A 212 -7.64 -16.77 9.67
N VAL A 213 -6.92 -16.30 8.64
CA VAL A 213 -7.51 -15.84 7.37
C VAL A 213 -8.23 -16.98 6.65
N LYS A 214 -7.62 -18.16 6.60
CA LYS A 214 -8.17 -19.32 5.92
C LYS A 214 -9.41 -19.86 6.63
N GLU A 215 -9.36 -20.01 7.94
CA GLU A 215 -10.47 -20.54 8.74
C GLU A 215 -11.65 -19.57 8.79
N THR A 216 -11.37 -18.26 8.92
CA THR A 216 -12.41 -17.25 9.11
C THR A 216 -13.07 -16.84 7.79
N PHE A 217 -12.27 -16.58 6.76
CA PHE A 217 -12.73 -15.99 5.50
C PHE A 217 -12.71 -16.96 4.33
N ASN A 218 -12.12 -18.16 4.48
CA ASN A 218 -11.80 -19.07 3.38
C ASN A 218 -11.07 -18.35 2.24
N TYR A 219 -10.16 -17.46 2.60
CA TYR A 219 -9.38 -16.63 1.68
C TYR A 219 -7.91 -17.05 1.73
N THR A 220 -7.21 -16.88 0.61
CA THR A 220 -5.76 -17.09 0.50
C THR A 220 -5.17 -15.86 -0.17
N PRO A 221 -4.37 -15.04 0.55
CA PRO A 221 -3.73 -13.87 -0.03
C PRO A 221 -2.89 -14.23 -1.24
N THR A 222 -2.93 -13.37 -2.27
CA THR A 222 -2.08 -13.51 -3.47
C THR A 222 -1.12 -12.33 -3.66
N THR A 223 -1.33 -11.28 -2.86
CA THR A 223 -0.57 -10.04 -2.83
C THR A 223 0.01 -9.83 -1.43
N SER A 224 1.18 -9.23 -1.32
CA SER A 224 1.81 -8.82 -0.06
C SER A 224 2.07 -7.32 -0.05
N TRP A 225 1.96 -6.73 1.14
CA TRP A 225 2.12 -5.31 1.37
C TRP A 225 3.08 -5.12 2.53
N SER A 226 4.35 -4.80 2.23
CA SER A 226 5.44 -4.63 3.18
C SER A 226 6.03 -3.23 3.04
N VAL A 227 5.28 -2.21 3.45
CA VAL A 227 5.68 -0.81 3.18
C VAL A 227 6.53 -0.18 4.29
N ASP A 228 6.53 -0.74 5.49
CA ASP A 228 7.15 -0.11 6.66
C ASP A 228 8.40 -0.78 7.27
N PRO A 229 8.81 -2.03 6.93
CA PRO A 229 10.08 -2.57 7.40
C PRO A 229 11.28 -1.71 7.00
N PHE A 230 12.27 -1.57 7.87
CA PHE A 230 13.44 -0.72 7.65
C PHE A 230 14.49 -1.40 6.76
N GLY A 231 14.13 -1.55 5.49
CA GLY A 231 14.89 -2.36 4.53
C GLY A 231 14.17 -3.67 4.26
N HIS A 232 14.54 -4.32 3.16
CA HIS A 232 13.90 -5.55 2.70
C HIS A 232 14.95 -6.61 2.35
N GLY A 233 14.65 -7.86 2.69
CA GLY A 233 15.53 -9.01 2.49
C GLY A 233 14.95 -10.03 1.50
N MET A 234 15.74 -11.04 1.11
CA MET A 234 15.28 -12.09 0.18
C MET A 234 14.36 -13.13 0.84
N MET A 235 14.37 -13.20 2.17
CA MET A 235 13.62 -14.19 2.95
C MET A 235 12.10 -14.01 2.81
N ILE A 236 11.57 -12.80 2.96
CA ILE A 236 10.12 -12.57 2.89
C ILE A 236 9.57 -12.80 1.47
N PRO A 237 10.20 -12.32 0.38
CA PRO A 237 9.82 -12.69 -0.98
C PRO A 237 9.82 -14.21 -1.21
N TYR A 238 10.82 -14.94 -0.71
CA TYR A 238 10.88 -16.40 -0.79
C TYR A 238 9.69 -17.05 -0.09
N LEU A 239 9.46 -16.72 1.18
CA LEU A 239 8.36 -17.30 1.96
C LEU A 239 6.99 -16.94 1.37
N ASN A 240 6.82 -15.71 0.86
CA ASN A 240 5.61 -15.29 0.17
C ASN A 240 5.36 -16.15 -1.08
N ALA A 241 6.39 -16.39 -1.90
CA ALA A 241 6.27 -17.23 -3.08
C ALA A 241 5.86 -18.67 -2.74
N GLU A 242 6.50 -19.26 -1.72
CA GLU A 242 6.16 -20.60 -1.21
C GLU A 242 4.72 -20.66 -0.65
N ALA A 243 4.21 -19.55 -0.11
CA ALA A 243 2.84 -19.43 0.38
C ALA A 243 1.81 -19.08 -0.72
N GLY A 244 2.21 -19.03 -2.00
CA GLY A 244 1.32 -18.73 -3.12
C GLY A 244 1.05 -17.25 -3.36
N ILE A 245 1.75 -16.35 -2.66
CA ILE A 245 1.72 -14.91 -2.87
C ILE A 245 2.68 -14.57 -4.02
N ASN A 246 2.14 -14.00 -5.09
CA ASN A 246 2.85 -13.80 -6.35
C ASN A 246 3.18 -12.33 -6.66
N SER A 247 2.69 -11.40 -5.85
CA SER A 247 2.91 -9.96 -6.02
C SER A 247 3.20 -9.33 -4.67
N MET A 248 4.15 -8.40 -4.61
CA MET A 248 4.55 -7.75 -3.37
C MET A 248 4.80 -6.27 -3.61
N VAL A 249 4.38 -5.43 -2.67
CA VAL A 249 4.68 -4.00 -2.60
C VAL A 249 5.66 -3.80 -1.46
N ILE A 250 6.79 -3.14 -1.73
CA ILE A 250 7.80 -2.80 -0.72
C ILE A 250 7.96 -1.29 -0.57
N GLY A 251 8.23 -0.77 0.61
CA GLY A 251 8.23 0.69 0.81
C GLY A 251 9.61 1.33 0.98
N ARG A 252 10.38 0.84 1.95
CA ARG A 252 11.60 1.51 2.43
C ARG A 252 12.83 0.94 1.75
N LEU A 253 13.30 1.65 0.73
CA LEU A 253 14.54 1.38 0.02
C LEU A 253 15.55 2.50 0.28
N ASN A 254 16.84 2.20 0.14
CA ASN A 254 17.88 3.22 0.08
C ASN A 254 17.53 4.26 -1.00
N SER A 255 17.59 5.56 -0.67
CA SER A 255 17.16 6.63 -1.57
C SER A 255 17.94 6.66 -2.89
N HIS A 256 19.24 6.39 -2.86
CA HIS A 256 20.08 6.36 -4.05
C HIS A 256 19.69 5.19 -4.95
N LEU A 257 19.55 3.98 -4.39
CA LEU A 257 19.07 2.82 -5.13
C LEU A 257 17.68 3.06 -5.75
N LYS A 258 16.76 3.67 -5.00
CA LYS A 258 15.41 4.00 -5.48
C LYS A 258 15.45 4.97 -6.66
N GLU A 259 16.35 5.95 -6.64
CA GLU A 259 16.55 6.88 -7.75
C GLU A 259 17.17 6.17 -8.97
N GLU A 260 18.17 5.33 -8.77
CA GLU A 260 18.77 4.55 -9.86
C GLU A 260 17.76 3.62 -10.54
N LEU A 261 16.98 2.87 -9.75
CA LEU A 261 15.91 2.00 -10.27
C LEU A 261 14.85 2.81 -11.01
N ARG A 262 14.44 3.97 -10.46
CA ARG A 262 13.50 4.88 -11.14
C ARG A 262 14.06 5.32 -12.49
N ASN A 263 15.28 5.83 -12.53
CA ASN A 263 15.91 6.35 -13.74
C ASN A 263 16.09 5.27 -14.82
N LYS A 264 16.23 4.01 -14.42
CA LYS A 264 16.30 2.84 -15.32
C LYS A 264 14.94 2.22 -15.65
N GLY A 265 13.84 2.69 -15.05
CA GLY A 265 12.51 2.08 -15.21
C GLY A 265 12.36 0.71 -14.54
N LEU A 266 13.19 0.40 -13.54
CA LEU A 266 13.31 -0.90 -12.87
C LEU A 266 12.66 -0.92 -11.46
N LEU A 267 11.67 -0.06 -11.20
CA LEU A 267 10.91 -0.11 -9.94
C LEU A 267 9.96 -1.33 -9.87
N MET A 268 9.75 -1.99 -11.00
CA MET A 268 9.04 -3.25 -11.14
C MET A 268 10.05 -4.29 -11.60
N PHE A 269 10.21 -5.37 -10.85
CA PHE A 269 11.18 -6.42 -11.16
C PHE A 269 10.70 -7.77 -10.62
N ASN A 270 11.23 -8.86 -11.19
CA ASN A 270 11.05 -10.20 -10.64
C ASN A 270 12.11 -10.40 -9.57
N TRP A 271 11.68 -10.64 -8.33
CA TRP A 271 12.60 -10.83 -7.22
C TRP A 271 12.87 -12.33 -7.01
N ALA A 272 13.87 -12.85 -7.72
CA ALA A 272 14.33 -14.23 -7.59
C ALA A 272 15.37 -14.37 -6.46
N GLN A 273 15.54 -15.59 -5.95
CA GLN A 273 16.63 -15.91 -5.02
C GLN A 273 17.96 -15.98 -5.77
N ILE A 274 19.06 -15.73 -5.06
CA ILE A 274 20.42 -15.73 -5.64
C ILE A 274 20.87 -17.10 -6.19
N TRP A 275 20.19 -18.18 -5.77
CA TRP A 275 20.46 -19.54 -6.23
C TRP A 275 19.43 -20.04 -7.26
N ASP A 276 18.45 -19.22 -7.63
CA ASP A 276 17.49 -19.59 -8.65
C ASP A 276 18.15 -19.47 -10.03
N ASP A 277 18.12 -20.55 -10.82
CA ASP A 277 18.71 -20.60 -12.16
C ASP A 277 17.93 -19.76 -13.20
N VAL A 278 16.89 -19.02 -12.78
CA VAL A 278 15.95 -18.31 -13.65
C VAL A 278 16.09 -16.80 -13.44
N CYS A 279 16.75 -16.13 -14.39
CA CYS A 279 16.74 -14.66 -14.57
C CYS A 279 15.83 -14.28 -15.74
#